data_AF-A1S4Q9-F1
#
_entry.id   AF-A1S4Q9-F1
#
_cell.length_a   1.000
_cell.length_b   1.000
_cell.length_c   1.000
_cell.angle_alpha   90.00
_cell.angle_beta   90.00
_cell.angle_gamma   90.00
#
_symmetry.space_group_name_H-M   'P 1'
#
loop_
_entity.id
_entity.type
_entity.pdbx_description
1 polymer ?
#
loop_
_entity_poly.entity_id
_entity_poly.type
_entity_poly.pdbx_seq_one_letter_code
_entity_poly.pdbx_strand_id
1 'polypeptide(L)'
;MDFGIAAQVYPDDYHFGRSATVVDIHDGPDQLALINIVQQLHASLDPRTVFACFGKVLGQYLPLAGIQAQFAEMQLSWGKRIGVSLKRHLNNEICRSAVLDYRLDAPLTPAQIRVLQTLESMLVQPLLNAIQYQKMSEQAMFDTLTGLGNRNFYGQAIKHAVARASRHQDKLSLIVLDLDNFKQLNDTHGHQFGDAVLRQFGALIKSAIRNTDQAFRIGGDEFVVLVRGELDSATLLCERILSKLAKGSFFYRNRIHTSLGAAEIQAGENQDNLYERADKALYQAKAAGRNCYRLSLQHPVKG
;
A
#
# COMPACT_ATOMS: atom_id res chain seq x y z
N MET A 1 13.82 -6.91 -12.78
CA MET A 1 13.03 -7.92 -12.04
C MET A 1 11.58 -7.52 -12.24
N ASP A 2 10.90 -8.22 -13.15
CA ASP A 2 9.47 -8.10 -13.37
C ASP A 2 8.76 -8.45 -12.07
N PHE A 3 8.33 -7.43 -11.34
CA PHE A 3 7.33 -7.63 -10.30
C PHE A 3 6.01 -7.75 -11.04
N GLY A 4 5.59 -8.99 -11.26
CA GLY A 4 4.23 -9.30 -11.67
C GLY A 4 3.28 -8.66 -10.68
N ILE A 5 2.77 -7.48 -11.06
CA ILE A 5 1.62 -6.84 -10.45
C ILE A 5 0.51 -7.85 -10.65
N ALA A 6 0.18 -8.57 -9.58
CA ALA A 6 -0.97 -9.44 -9.55
C ALA A 6 -2.17 -8.60 -9.97
N ALA A 7 -2.66 -8.92 -11.16
CA ALA A 7 -3.87 -8.37 -11.72
C ALA A 7 -5.03 -8.64 -10.77
N GLN A 8 -5.72 -7.56 -10.36
CA GLN A 8 -7.15 -7.49 -10.04
C GLN A 8 -7.62 -8.33 -8.82
N VAL A 9 -8.65 -8.04 -8.04
CA VAL A 9 -9.81 -7.13 -8.04
C VAL A 9 -9.97 -6.72 -6.56
N TYR A 10 -10.16 -5.44 -6.25
CA TYR A 10 -10.51 -4.98 -4.90
C TYR A 10 -11.86 -4.24 -4.95
N PRO A 11 -12.68 -4.33 -3.89
CA PRO A 11 -14.08 -4.74 -3.94
C PRO A 11 -15.01 -3.76 -4.66
N ASP A 12 -16.08 -4.33 -5.24
CA ASP A 12 -17.18 -3.72 -6.00
C ASP A 12 -18.00 -2.65 -5.24
N ASP A 13 -17.53 -2.13 -4.11
CA ASP A 13 -18.33 -1.34 -3.19
C ASP A 13 -18.01 0.16 -3.25
N TYR A 14 -18.26 0.77 -4.41
CA TYR A 14 -18.60 2.20 -4.48
C TYR A 14 -20.05 2.36 -4.97
N HIS A 15 -20.96 1.58 -4.38
CA HIS A 15 -22.39 1.79 -4.55
C HIS A 15 -22.88 2.88 -3.61
N PHE A 16 -22.79 4.14 -4.05
CA PHE A 16 -23.55 5.23 -3.45
C PHE A 16 -24.90 5.38 -4.16
N GLY A 17 -25.98 5.22 -3.40
CA GLY A 17 -27.36 5.32 -3.87
C GLY A 17 -27.69 6.68 -4.48
N ARG A 18 -28.48 6.66 -5.56
CA ARG A 18 -29.04 7.85 -6.21
C ARG A 18 -29.80 8.70 -5.18
N SER A 19 -29.38 9.94 -4.99
CA SER A 19 -30.28 11.03 -4.59
C SER A 19 -29.78 12.32 -5.21
N ALA A 20 -30.15 12.53 -6.48
CA ALA A 20 -30.23 13.83 -7.09
C ALA A 20 -31.11 13.67 -8.34
N THR A 21 -32.30 14.26 -8.30
CA THR A 21 -33.09 14.60 -9.47
C THR A 21 -32.15 15.29 -10.48
N VAL A 22 -32.09 14.77 -11.70
CA VAL A 22 -31.37 15.43 -12.81
C VAL A 22 -31.95 16.83 -12.89
N VAL A 23 -31.13 17.85 -12.63
CA VAL A 23 -31.56 19.24 -12.73
C VAL A 23 -31.94 19.46 -14.21
N ASP A 24 -33.08 20.08 -14.49
CA ASP A 24 -33.45 20.51 -15.84
C ASP A 24 -32.55 21.69 -16.23
N ILE A 25 -31.37 21.37 -16.75
CA ILE A 25 -30.31 22.32 -17.04
C ILE A 25 -30.44 22.77 -18.50
N HIS A 26 -31.12 23.90 -18.71
CA HIS A 26 -31.02 24.65 -19.97
C HIS A 26 -29.66 25.36 -20.11
N ASP A 27 -29.01 25.70 -18.99
CA ASP A 27 -27.71 26.39 -18.93
C ASP A 27 -26.75 25.63 -18.01
N GLY A 28 -25.60 25.18 -18.54
CA GLY A 28 -24.57 24.40 -17.81
C GLY A 28 -24.06 25.05 -16.50
N PRO A 29 -23.10 24.43 -15.80
CA PRO A 29 -22.63 24.95 -14.52
C PRO A 29 -22.14 26.40 -14.64
N ASP A 30 -22.61 27.27 -13.74
CA ASP A 30 -22.16 28.66 -13.65
C ASP A 30 -20.71 28.76 -13.16
N GLN A 31 -20.14 29.97 -13.22
CA GLN A 31 -18.73 30.19 -12.88
C GLN A 31 -18.40 29.80 -11.42
N LEU A 32 -19.33 29.99 -10.48
CA LEU A 32 -19.12 29.65 -9.07
C LEU A 32 -19.13 28.12 -8.88
N ALA A 33 -20.04 27.43 -9.56
CA ALA A 33 -20.12 25.98 -9.58
C ALA A 33 -18.85 25.36 -10.18
N LEU A 34 -18.32 25.92 -11.27
CA LEU A 34 -17.06 25.48 -11.86
C LEU A 34 -15.88 25.60 -10.90
N ILE A 35 -15.77 26.71 -10.17
CA ILE A 35 -14.72 26.90 -9.16
C ILE A 35 -14.83 25.83 -8.06
N ASN A 36 -16.04 25.57 -7.56
CA ASN A 36 -16.27 24.55 -6.54
C ASN A 36 -15.94 23.14 -7.03
N ILE A 37 -16.29 22.81 -8.28
CA ILE A 37 -15.96 21.53 -8.90
C ILE A 37 -14.44 21.34 -8.98
N VAL A 38 -13.71 22.35 -9.46
CA VAL A 38 -12.24 22.29 -9.54
C VAL A 38 -11.62 22.09 -8.16
N GLN A 39 -12.10 22.82 -7.13
CA GLN A 39 -11.63 22.64 -5.76
C GLN A 39 -11.90 21.23 -5.22
N GLN A 40 -13.08 20.66 -5.48
CA GLN A 40 -13.41 19.30 -5.07
C GLN A 40 -12.54 18.25 -5.75
N LEU A 41 -12.22 18.42 -7.04
CA LEU A 41 -11.35 17.50 -7.77
C LEU A 41 -9.90 17.57 -7.26
N HIS A 42 -9.43 18.75 -6.84
CA HIS A 42 -8.10 18.93 -6.26
C HIS A 42 -7.99 18.56 -4.78
N ALA A 43 -9.11 18.29 -4.09
CA ALA A 43 -9.13 18.02 -2.66
C ALA A 43 -8.53 16.65 -2.27
N SER A 44 -8.33 15.75 -3.23
CA SER A 44 -7.75 14.42 -3.00
C SER A 44 -6.52 14.18 -3.85
N LEU A 45 -5.55 13.46 -3.28
CA LEU A 45 -4.35 12.97 -3.97
C LEU A 45 -4.45 11.47 -4.33
N ASP A 46 -5.62 10.86 -4.14
CA ASP A 46 -5.92 9.51 -4.61
C ASP A 46 -6.65 9.55 -5.97
N PRO A 47 -6.06 8.99 -7.05
CA PRO A 47 -6.66 9.00 -8.38
C PRO A 47 -8.08 8.44 -8.43
N ARG A 48 -8.38 7.43 -7.61
CA ARG A 48 -9.72 6.80 -7.58
C ARG A 48 -10.74 7.73 -6.98
N THR A 49 -10.40 8.37 -5.86
CA THR A 49 -11.27 9.37 -5.22
C THR A 49 -11.52 10.56 -6.14
N VAL A 50 -10.47 11.09 -6.80
CA VAL A 50 -10.62 12.17 -7.80
C VAL A 50 -11.57 11.74 -8.93
N PHE A 51 -11.39 10.53 -9.47
CA PHE A 51 -12.22 10.01 -10.54
C PHE A 51 -13.67 9.74 -10.11
N ALA A 52 -13.89 9.27 -8.88
CA ALA A 52 -15.22 9.08 -8.32
C ALA A 52 -15.95 10.41 -8.09
N CYS A 53 -15.24 11.44 -7.60
CA CYS A 53 -15.78 12.80 -7.50
C CYS A 53 -16.18 13.32 -8.88
N PHE A 54 -15.35 13.11 -9.90
CA PHE A 54 -15.66 13.49 -11.27
C PHE A 54 -16.93 12.80 -11.81
N GLY A 55 -17.04 11.49 -11.65
CA GLY A 55 -18.24 10.75 -12.03
C GLY A 55 -19.50 11.27 -11.35
N LYS A 56 -19.41 11.59 -10.05
CA LYS A 56 -20.52 12.19 -9.28
C LYS A 56 -20.92 13.56 -9.81
N VAL A 57 -19.96 14.43 -10.11
CA VAL A 57 -20.22 15.75 -10.71
C VAL A 57 -20.91 15.56 -12.05
N LEU A 58 -20.39 14.73 -12.95
CA LEU A 58 -21.01 14.48 -14.25
C LEU A 58 -22.45 13.97 -14.13
N GLY A 59 -22.74 13.08 -13.18
CA GLY A 59 -24.07 12.55 -12.94
C GLY A 59 -25.11 13.60 -12.49
N GLN A 60 -24.68 14.80 -12.09
CA GLN A 60 -25.58 15.92 -11.79
C GLN A 60 -26.06 16.64 -13.06
N TYR A 61 -25.30 16.56 -14.16
CA TYR A 61 -25.53 17.32 -15.40
C TYR A 61 -25.89 16.43 -16.60
N LEU A 62 -25.52 15.14 -16.56
CA LEU A 62 -25.64 14.21 -17.67
C LEU A 62 -26.47 12.97 -17.26
N PRO A 63 -27.16 12.31 -18.21
CA PRO A 63 -27.81 11.02 -17.98
C PRO A 63 -26.77 9.89 -17.86
N LEU A 64 -25.85 10.01 -16.90
CA LEU A 64 -24.71 9.13 -16.71
C LEU A 64 -25.06 7.96 -15.78
N ALA A 65 -24.97 6.73 -16.30
CA ALA A 65 -25.05 5.50 -15.53
C ALA A 65 -23.70 5.12 -14.91
N GLY A 66 -22.60 5.42 -15.61
CA GLY A 66 -21.24 5.20 -15.13
C GLY A 66 -20.17 5.65 -16.13
N ILE A 67 -18.92 5.59 -15.72
CA ILE A 67 -17.75 5.94 -16.53
C ILE A 67 -16.61 4.97 -16.21
N GLN A 68 -15.92 4.52 -17.25
CA GLN A 68 -14.69 3.76 -17.14
C GLN A 68 -13.56 4.54 -17.80
N ALA A 69 -12.36 4.35 -17.29
CA ALA A 69 -11.18 5.06 -17.75
C ALA A 69 -9.99 4.13 -17.79
N GLN A 70 -9.23 4.24 -18.88
CA GLN A 70 -7.90 3.64 -19.00
C GLN A 70 -6.87 4.75 -19.14
N PHE A 71 -5.99 4.85 -18.15
CA PHE A 71 -4.90 5.82 -18.07
C PHE A 71 -3.57 5.04 -17.90
N ALA A 72 -2.77 4.92 -18.96
CA ALA A 72 -1.59 4.04 -18.98
C ALA A 72 -1.94 2.61 -18.52
N GLU A 73 -1.31 2.10 -17.44
CA GLU A 73 -1.59 0.79 -16.83
C GLU A 73 -2.74 0.83 -15.81
N MET A 74 -3.26 2.02 -15.48
CA MET A 74 -4.31 2.19 -14.48
C MET A 74 -5.71 2.11 -15.10
N GLN A 75 -6.59 1.32 -14.49
CA GLN A 75 -8.01 1.29 -14.80
C GLN A 75 -8.81 1.90 -13.65
N LEU A 76 -9.71 2.82 -13.99
CA LEU A 76 -10.60 3.50 -13.05
C LEU A 76 -12.05 3.29 -13.50
N SER A 77 -12.96 3.20 -12.54
CA SER A 77 -14.38 3.02 -12.82
C SER A 77 -15.24 3.69 -11.78
N TRP A 78 -16.36 4.24 -12.22
CA TRP A 78 -17.42 4.77 -11.37
C TRP A 78 -18.79 4.43 -11.95
N GLY A 79 -19.76 4.08 -11.11
CA GLY A 79 -21.12 3.75 -11.54
C GLY A 79 -21.26 2.41 -12.29
N LYS A 80 -22.38 2.24 -13.01
CA LYS A 80 -22.75 1.02 -13.72
C LYS A 80 -22.06 0.92 -15.08
N ARG A 81 -21.89 -0.31 -15.58
CA ARG A 81 -21.35 -0.62 -16.92
C ARG A 81 -22.44 -0.78 -18.00
N ILE A 82 -23.66 -0.35 -17.70
CA ILE A 82 -24.85 -0.58 -18.52
C ILE A 82 -25.28 0.75 -19.14
N GLY A 83 -25.75 0.72 -20.39
CA GLY A 83 -26.20 1.90 -21.13
C GLY A 83 -25.45 2.05 -22.46
N VAL A 84 -25.79 3.13 -23.18
CA VAL A 84 -25.14 3.49 -24.45
C VAL A 84 -23.70 3.90 -24.16
N SER A 85 -22.76 3.29 -24.87
CA SER A 85 -21.32 3.61 -24.75
C SER A 85 -20.98 4.83 -25.59
N LEU A 86 -20.32 5.81 -24.98
CA LEU A 86 -19.70 6.94 -25.65
C LEU A 86 -18.22 6.94 -25.28
N LYS A 87 -17.34 6.68 -26.25
CA LYS A 87 -15.89 6.69 -26.04
C LYS A 87 -15.29 8.04 -26.42
N ARG A 88 -14.49 8.59 -25.52
CA ARG A 88 -13.76 9.85 -25.68
C ARG A 88 -12.28 9.59 -25.49
N HIS A 89 -11.48 10.05 -26.44
CA HIS A 89 -10.04 10.05 -26.33
C HIS A 89 -9.59 11.40 -25.78
N LEU A 90 -8.92 11.39 -24.64
CA LEU A 90 -8.25 12.54 -24.10
C LEU A 90 -6.77 12.47 -24.49
N ASN A 91 -6.37 13.38 -25.37
CA ASN A 91 -4.99 13.54 -25.79
C ASN A 91 -4.46 14.83 -25.17
N ASN A 92 -3.40 14.72 -24.37
CA ASN A 92 -2.66 15.86 -23.83
C ASN A 92 -1.18 15.48 -23.75
N GLU A 93 -0.29 16.46 -23.85
CA GLU A 93 1.18 16.29 -23.80
C GLU A 93 1.63 15.48 -22.58
N ILE A 94 0.90 15.59 -21.47
CA ILE A 94 1.24 14.96 -20.19
C ILE A 94 0.67 13.53 -20.06
N CYS A 95 -0.51 13.25 -20.63
CA CYS A 95 -1.23 11.98 -20.43
C CYS A 95 -0.88 10.90 -21.49
N ARG A 96 -0.19 11.29 -22.57
CA ARG A 96 0.06 10.51 -23.81
C ARG A 96 -1.22 10.07 -24.53
N SER A 97 -2.07 9.28 -23.89
CA SER A 97 -3.44 8.97 -24.34
C SER A 97 -4.25 8.36 -23.19
N ALA A 98 -5.47 8.85 -22.98
CA ALA A 98 -6.44 8.23 -22.09
C ALA A 98 -7.76 7.98 -22.81
N VAL A 99 -8.42 6.87 -22.49
CA VAL A 99 -9.73 6.52 -23.04
C VAL A 99 -10.76 6.56 -21.92
N LEU A 100 -11.75 7.43 -22.08
CA LEU A 100 -12.93 7.49 -21.23
C LEU A 100 -14.10 6.82 -21.96
N ASP A 101 -14.73 5.83 -21.33
CA ASP A 101 -15.92 5.15 -21.80
C ASP A 101 -17.09 5.51 -20.88
N TYR A 102 -17.97 6.38 -21.37
CA TYR A 102 -19.16 6.82 -20.67
C TYR A 102 -20.32 5.88 -20.96
N ARG A 103 -21.06 5.53 -19.90
CA ARG A 103 -22.28 4.71 -19.96
C ARG A 103 -23.47 5.61 -19.70
N LEU A 104 -24.28 5.81 -20.72
CA LEU A 104 -25.38 6.77 -20.71
C LEU A 104 -26.74 6.07 -20.70
N ASP A 105 -27.66 6.57 -19.89
CA ASP A 105 -29.06 6.15 -19.87
C ASP A 105 -29.82 6.68 -21.11
N ALA A 106 -29.36 7.78 -21.72
CA ALA A 106 -29.91 8.38 -22.93
C ALA A 106 -28.83 9.12 -23.76
N PRO A 107 -29.01 9.32 -25.08
CA PRO A 107 -28.10 10.12 -25.90
C PRO A 107 -27.98 11.57 -25.39
N LEU A 108 -26.78 12.15 -25.51
CA LEU A 108 -26.53 13.53 -25.07
C LEU A 108 -27.10 14.57 -26.03
N THR A 109 -27.66 15.64 -25.48
CA THR A 109 -28.02 16.84 -26.25
C THR A 109 -26.78 17.68 -26.60
N PRO A 110 -26.85 18.59 -27.60
CA PRO A 110 -25.74 19.49 -27.90
C PRO A 110 -25.29 20.36 -26.71
N ALA A 111 -26.20 20.72 -25.81
CA ALA A 111 -25.86 21.45 -24.58
C ALA A 111 -25.09 20.57 -23.59
N GLN A 112 -25.53 19.32 -23.39
CA GLN A 112 -24.84 18.34 -22.54
C GLN A 112 -23.45 17.98 -23.08
N ILE A 113 -23.27 17.91 -24.40
CA ILE A 113 -21.95 17.71 -25.01
C ILE A 113 -20.99 18.84 -24.64
N ARG A 114 -21.44 20.10 -24.63
CA ARG A 114 -20.61 21.24 -24.20
C ARG A 114 -20.23 21.13 -22.72
N VAL A 115 -21.19 20.80 -21.85
CA VAL A 115 -20.92 20.59 -20.42
C VAL A 115 -19.91 19.47 -20.20
N LEU A 116 -20.06 18.36 -20.90
CA LEU A 116 -19.12 17.24 -20.85
C LEU A 116 -17.70 17.70 -21.21
N GLN A 117 -17.52 18.43 -22.30
CA GLN A 117 -16.21 18.94 -22.74
C GLN A 117 -15.58 19.88 -21.71
N THR A 118 -16.38 20.78 -21.12
CA THR A 118 -15.91 21.68 -20.05
C THR A 118 -15.43 20.90 -18.83
N LEU A 119 -16.21 19.92 -18.36
CA LEU A 119 -15.86 19.13 -17.19
C LEU A 119 -14.68 18.18 -17.46
N GLU A 120 -14.59 17.58 -18.65
CA GLU A 120 -13.45 16.76 -19.08
C GLU A 120 -12.12 17.53 -18.96
N SER A 121 -12.08 18.80 -19.37
CA SER A 121 -10.87 19.62 -19.25
C SER A 121 -10.43 19.87 -17.80
N MET A 122 -11.36 19.80 -16.84
CA MET A 122 -11.08 20.03 -15.42
C MET A 122 -10.56 18.77 -14.71
N LEU A 123 -10.80 17.58 -15.25
CA LEU A 123 -10.34 16.31 -14.65
C LEU A 123 -8.83 16.11 -14.80
N VAL A 124 -8.29 16.48 -15.96
CA VAL A 124 -6.96 16.03 -16.41
C VAL A 124 -5.88 16.40 -15.40
N GLN A 125 -5.81 17.66 -14.97
CA GLN A 125 -4.75 18.12 -14.07
C GLN A 125 -4.86 17.51 -12.65
N PRO A 126 -6.01 17.55 -11.94
CA PRO A 126 -6.14 16.90 -10.64
C PRO A 126 -5.81 15.41 -10.68
N LEU A 127 -6.26 14.69 -11.72
CA LEU A 127 -6.00 13.26 -11.85
C LEU A 127 -4.52 12.96 -12.08
N LEU A 128 -3.85 13.74 -12.93
CA LEU A 128 -2.40 13.63 -13.14
C LEU A 128 -1.62 13.92 -11.85
N ASN A 129 -2.00 14.95 -11.10
CA ASN A 129 -1.39 15.27 -9.82
C ASN A 129 -1.54 14.11 -8.83
N ALA A 130 -2.73 13.51 -8.74
CA ALA A 130 -2.98 12.36 -7.88
C ALA A 130 -2.15 11.14 -8.32
N ILE A 131 -2.05 10.86 -9.63
CA ILE A 131 -1.24 9.74 -10.15
C ILE A 131 0.25 9.96 -9.86
N GLN A 132 0.75 11.19 -10.06
CA GLN A 132 2.13 11.53 -9.79
C GLN A 132 2.44 11.46 -8.30
N TYR A 133 1.54 11.98 -7.46
CA TYR A 133 1.67 11.88 -6.01
C TYR A 133 1.69 10.42 -5.56
N GLN A 134 0.82 9.57 -6.11
CA GLN A 134 0.81 8.15 -5.82
C GLN A 134 2.14 7.49 -6.19
N LYS A 135 2.69 7.78 -7.39
CA LYS A 135 4.01 7.26 -7.80
C LYS A 135 5.15 7.73 -6.88
N MET A 136 5.13 9.00 -6.47
CA MET A 136 6.10 9.54 -5.52
C MET A 136 5.94 8.88 -4.13
N SER A 137 4.70 8.62 -3.72
CA SER A 137 4.39 7.91 -2.48
C SER A 137 4.85 6.45 -2.52
N GLU A 138 4.70 5.77 -3.66
CA GLU A 138 5.20 4.41 -3.90
C GLU A 138 6.74 4.36 -3.85
N GLN A 139 7.44 5.37 -4.38
CA GLN A 139 8.89 5.50 -4.18
C GLN A 139 9.25 5.75 -2.71
N ALA A 140 8.36 6.40 -1.97
CA ALA A 140 8.46 6.60 -0.53
C ALA A 140 7.94 5.40 0.29
N MET A 141 7.76 4.21 -0.29
CA MET A 141 7.44 2.96 0.44
C MET A 141 8.67 2.15 0.84
N PHE A 142 9.85 2.47 0.30
CA PHE A 142 11.07 1.72 0.56
C PHE A 142 12.08 2.54 1.35
N ASP A 143 12.85 1.87 2.20
CA ASP A 143 13.99 2.44 2.90
C ASP A 143 15.16 2.53 1.91
N THR A 144 15.62 3.75 1.66
CA THR A 144 16.65 4.03 0.64
C THR A 144 17.99 3.39 0.96
N LEU A 145 18.27 3.14 2.24
CA LEU A 145 19.52 2.54 2.67
C LEU A 145 19.52 1.03 2.42
N THR A 146 18.47 0.31 2.83
CA THR A 146 18.44 -1.16 2.83
C THR A 146 17.69 -1.76 1.64
N GLY A 147 16.86 -0.98 0.95
CA GLY A 147 16.00 -1.44 -0.14
C GLY A 147 14.84 -2.34 0.32
N LEU A 148 14.60 -2.44 1.62
CA LEU A 148 13.43 -3.08 2.22
C LEU A 148 12.25 -2.10 2.25
N GLY A 149 11.04 -2.59 2.55
CA GLY A 149 9.93 -1.68 2.80
C GLY A 149 10.22 -0.79 4.01
N ASN A 150 9.68 0.42 4.06
CA ASN A 150 9.84 1.31 5.21
C ASN A 150 8.65 1.20 6.17
N ARG A 151 8.67 2.02 7.24
CA ARG A 151 7.61 2.09 8.24
C ARG A 151 6.21 2.36 7.65
N ASN A 152 6.12 3.21 6.64
CA ASN A 152 4.84 3.54 6.00
C ASN A 152 4.30 2.33 5.23
N PHE A 153 5.16 1.66 4.48
CA PHE A 153 4.76 0.47 3.73
C PHE A 153 4.38 -0.68 4.67
N TYR A 154 5.13 -0.88 5.74
CA TYR A 154 4.79 -1.84 6.80
C TYR A 154 3.39 -1.59 7.35
N GLY A 155 3.08 -0.35 7.73
CA GLY A 155 1.78 0.01 8.30
C GLY A 155 0.59 -0.26 7.36
N GLN A 156 0.79 -0.20 6.05
CA GLN A 156 -0.23 -0.60 5.07
C GLN A 156 -0.29 -2.13 4.92
N ALA A 157 0.87 -2.77 4.76
CA ALA A 157 0.98 -4.20 4.52
C ALA A 157 0.40 -5.04 5.66
N ILE A 158 0.65 -4.66 6.92
CA ILE A 158 0.15 -5.41 8.08
C ILE A 158 -1.38 -5.31 8.22
N LYS A 159 -1.98 -4.13 7.96
CA LYS A 159 -3.45 -3.96 7.94
C LYS A 159 -4.10 -4.93 6.96
N HIS A 160 -3.56 -5.01 5.75
CA HIS A 160 -4.06 -5.92 4.73
C HIS A 160 -3.85 -7.38 5.11
N ALA A 161 -2.70 -7.73 5.68
CA ALA A 161 -2.39 -9.09 6.10
C ALA A 161 -3.33 -9.58 7.22
N VAL A 162 -3.56 -8.76 8.25
CA VAL A 162 -4.47 -9.07 9.36
C VAL A 162 -5.91 -9.18 8.88
N ALA A 163 -6.38 -8.24 8.04
CA ALA A 163 -7.73 -8.31 7.47
C ALA A 163 -7.95 -9.54 6.58
N ARG A 164 -6.89 -10.07 5.95
CA ARG A 164 -6.93 -11.31 5.17
C ARG A 164 -6.97 -12.54 6.08
N ALA A 165 -6.10 -12.58 7.11
CA ALA A 165 -6.08 -13.63 8.12
C ALA A 165 -7.43 -13.77 8.85
N SER A 166 -8.04 -12.65 9.22
CA SER A 166 -9.36 -12.64 9.88
C SER A 166 -10.49 -13.18 8.99
N ARG A 167 -10.49 -12.85 7.68
CA ARG A 167 -11.58 -13.25 6.76
C ARG A 167 -11.43 -14.66 6.20
N HIS A 168 -10.21 -15.08 5.91
CA HIS A 168 -9.95 -16.35 5.22
C HIS A 168 -9.35 -17.43 6.13
N GLN A 169 -9.22 -17.15 7.43
CA GLN A 169 -8.48 -18.00 8.38
C GLN A 169 -7.04 -18.29 7.92
N ASP A 170 -6.45 -17.38 7.13
CA ASP A 170 -5.08 -17.51 6.67
C ASP A 170 -4.10 -17.36 7.83
N LYS A 171 -3.03 -18.15 7.79
CA LYS A 171 -1.96 -18.11 8.78
C LYS A 171 -1.02 -16.94 8.51
N LEU A 172 -0.79 -16.13 9.54
CA LEU A 172 0.08 -14.96 9.49
C LEU A 172 0.96 -14.93 10.73
N SER A 173 2.26 -14.81 10.52
CA SER A 173 3.22 -14.59 11.60
C SER A 173 4.00 -13.31 11.37
N LEU A 174 4.45 -12.71 12.46
CA LEU A 174 5.26 -11.50 12.49
C LEU A 174 6.58 -11.84 13.17
N ILE A 175 7.68 -11.38 12.59
CA ILE A 175 9.00 -11.40 13.21
C ILE A 175 9.45 -9.96 13.38
N VAL A 176 9.83 -9.57 14.60
CA VAL A 176 10.52 -8.31 14.90
C VAL A 176 11.99 -8.64 15.17
N LEU A 177 12.89 -7.89 14.55
CA LEU A 177 14.33 -8.08 14.61
C LEU A 177 15.01 -6.78 14.99
N ASP A 178 16.12 -6.89 15.71
CA ASP A 178 16.94 -5.76 16.11
C ASP A 178 18.42 -6.15 16.06
N LEU A 179 19.27 -5.25 15.55
CA LEU A 179 20.72 -5.46 15.56
C LEU A 179 21.28 -5.23 16.97
N ASP A 180 21.90 -6.25 17.52
CA ASP A 180 22.37 -6.23 18.90
C ASP A 180 23.49 -5.19 19.07
N ASN A 181 23.31 -4.29 20.05
CA ASN A 181 24.27 -3.25 20.43
C ASN A 181 24.65 -2.30 19.26
N PHE A 182 23.74 -2.07 18.31
CA PHE A 182 24.01 -1.25 17.13
C PHE A 182 24.45 0.19 17.45
N LYS A 183 23.90 0.80 18.51
CA LYS A 183 24.36 2.11 18.98
C LYS A 183 25.84 2.10 19.36
N GLN A 184 26.28 1.11 20.14
CA GLN A 184 27.68 0.98 20.56
C GLN A 184 28.61 0.77 19.35
N LEU A 185 28.14 0.02 18.35
CA LEU A 185 28.86 -0.16 17.09
C LEU A 185 29.05 1.17 16.35
N ASN A 186 27.99 2.00 16.26
CA ASN A 186 28.08 3.33 15.67
C ASN A 186 29.04 4.23 16.44
N ASP A 187 28.98 4.20 17.77
CA ASP A 187 29.85 5.00 18.63
C ASP A 187 31.33 4.60 18.48
N THR A 188 31.60 3.31 18.18
CA THR A 188 32.96 2.77 18.03
C THR A 188 33.54 2.94 16.62
N HIS A 189 32.72 2.75 15.58
CA HIS A 189 33.18 2.67 14.18
C HIS A 189 32.64 3.78 13.27
N GLY A 190 31.77 4.65 13.79
CA GLY A 190 31.13 5.73 13.07
C GLY A 190 29.90 5.29 12.25
N HIS A 191 29.04 6.26 11.96
CA HIS A 191 27.77 6.02 11.25
C HIS A 191 27.92 5.43 9.84
N GLN A 192 29.01 5.75 9.12
CA GLN A 192 29.25 5.17 7.79
C GLN A 192 29.41 3.64 7.85
N PHE A 193 30.03 3.13 8.91
CA PHE A 193 30.15 1.70 9.13
C PHE A 193 28.79 1.09 9.53
N GLY A 194 28.03 1.77 10.40
CA GLY A 194 26.66 1.38 10.72
C GLY A 194 25.77 1.28 9.49
N ASP A 195 25.86 2.25 8.57
CA ASP A 195 25.14 2.22 7.31
C ASP A 195 25.53 1.02 6.43
N ALA A 196 26.82 0.66 6.41
CA ALA A 196 27.28 -0.54 5.71
C ALA A 196 26.71 -1.82 6.35
N VAL A 197 26.64 -1.89 7.68
CA VAL A 197 26.01 -3.01 8.39
C VAL A 197 24.53 -3.11 8.04
N LEU A 198 23.80 -1.99 8.06
CA LEU A 198 22.37 -1.95 7.72
C LEU A 198 22.11 -2.38 6.27
N ARG A 199 22.89 -1.89 5.31
CA ARG A 199 22.82 -2.31 3.89
C ARG A 199 22.97 -3.83 3.75
N GLN A 200 24.02 -4.38 4.37
CA GLN A 200 24.29 -5.81 4.30
C GLN A 200 23.22 -6.62 5.01
N PHE A 201 22.70 -6.14 6.13
CA PHE A 201 21.66 -6.82 6.88
C PHE A 201 20.33 -6.84 6.10
N GLY A 202 19.98 -5.72 5.45
CA GLY A 202 18.85 -5.67 4.52
C GLY A 202 18.96 -6.68 3.38
N ALA A 203 20.14 -6.76 2.75
CA ALA A 203 20.41 -7.76 1.71
C ALA A 203 20.32 -9.21 2.24
N LEU A 204 20.82 -9.45 3.46
CA LEU A 204 20.72 -10.75 4.12
C LEU A 204 19.26 -11.15 4.32
N ILE A 205 18.43 -10.28 4.90
CA ILE A 205 16.99 -10.53 5.10
C ILE A 205 16.31 -10.80 3.76
N LYS A 206 16.55 -9.96 2.75
CA LYS A 206 15.97 -10.13 1.41
C LYS A 206 16.33 -11.47 0.77
N SER A 207 17.55 -11.97 1.00
CA SER A 207 17.99 -13.30 0.54
C SER A 207 17.47 -14.47 1.39
N ALA A 208 16.93 -14.18 2.57
CA ALA A 208 16.40 -15.18 3.48
C ALA A 208 14.90 -15.38 3.24
N ILE A 209 14.13 -14.32 3.01
CA ILE A 209 12.66 -14.41 2.86
C ILE A 209 12.21 -15.08 1.55
N ARG A 210 10.98 -15.61 1.52
CA ARG A 210 10.34 -16.12 0.29
C ARG A 210 9.58 -15.00 -0.43
N ASN A 211 9.18 -15.21 -1.68
CA ASN A 211 8.40 -14.22 -2.46
C ASN A 211 7.06 -13.83 -1.81
N THR A 212 6.50 -14.70 -0.95
CA THR A 212 5.24 -14.48 -0.24
C THR A 212 5.40 -13.62 1.01
N ASP A 213 6.62 -13.54 1.54
CA ASP A 213 6.96 -12.82 2.76
C ASP A 213 7.34 -11.37 2.39
N GLN A 214 7.22 -10.46 3.35
CA GLN A 214 7.59 -9.06 3.15
C GLN A 214 8.45 -8.58 4.31
N ALA A 215 9.57 -7.92 4.00
CA ALA A 215 10.50 -7.40 4.99
C ALA A 215 10.56 -5.88 4.95
N PHE A 216 10.68 -5.29 6.14
CA PHE A 216 10.61 -3.87 6.37
C PHE A 216 11.70 -3.41 7.35
N ARG A 217 12.16 -2.18 7.20
CA ARG A 217 12.93 -1.44 8.21
C ARG A 217 12.03 -0.34 8.76
N ILE A 218 11.76 -0.39 10.06
CA ILE A 218 10.75 0.48 10.70
C ILE A 218 11.33 1.46 11.72
N GLY A 219 12.60 1.27 12.08
CA GLY A 219 13.39 2.12 12.96
C GLY A 219 14.85 2.22 12.49
N GLY A 220 15.74 2.68 13.38
CA GLY A 220 17.17 2.82 13.08
C GLY A 220 17.83 1.47 12.77
N ASP A 221 17.66 0.53 13.70
CA ASP A 221 18.18 -0.84 13.70
C ASP A 221 17.09 -1.91 13.82
N GLU A 222 15.83 -1.48 13.77
CA GLU A 222 14.65 -2.32 13.93
C GLU A 222 14.06 -2.72 12.57
N PHE A 223 13.86 -4.02 12.39
CA PHE A 223 13.33 -4.64 11.18
C PHE A 223 12.14 -5.51 11.51
N VAL A 224 11.25 -5.66 10.54
CA VAL A 224 10.06 -6.51 10.67
C VAL A 224 9.91 -7.38 9.43
N VAL A 225 9.49 -8.63 9.63
CA VAL A 225 9.10 -9.51 8.54
C VAL A 225 7.68 -10.02 8.76
N LEU A 226 6.82 -9.78 7.76
CA LEU A 226 5.51 -10.42 7.64
C LEU A 226 5.69 -11.77 6.94
N VAL A 227 5.39 -12.85 7.64
CA VAL A 227 5.50 -14.23 7.16
C VAL A 227 4.11 -14.77 6.87
N ARG A 228 3.88 -15.21 5.63
CA ARG A 228 2.64 -15.91 5.28
C ARG A 228 2.77 -17.37 5.70
N GLY A 229 2.42 -17.65 6.95
CA GLY A 229 2.48 -18.98 7.55
C GLY A 229 2.29 -18.95 9.06
N GLU A 230 2.23 -20.15 9.63
CA GLU A 230 2.16 -20.39 11.07
C GLU A 230 3.50 -20.09 11.76
N LEU A 231 3.50 -20.14 13.08
CA LEU A 231 4.67 -19.86 13.90
C LEU A 231 5.90 -20.70 13.50
N ASP A 232 5.71 -21.96 13.08
CA ASP A 232 6.79 -22.83 12.60
C ASP A 232 7.50 -22.27 11.35
N SER A 233 6.75 -21.64 10.44
CA SER A 233 7.33 -20.98 9.28
C SER A 233 8.17 -19.76 9.68
N ALA A 234 7.73 -19.01 10.70
CA ALA A 234 8.50 -17.92 11.27
C ALA A 234 9.76 -18.43 11.97
N THR A 235 9.67 -19.52 12.74
CA THR A 235 10.80 -20.18 13.40
C THR A 235 11.89 -20.58 12.41
N LEU A 236 11.52 -21.26 11.32
CA LEU A 236 12.46 -21.63 10.26
C LEU A 236 13.13 -20.41 9.61
N LEU A 237 12.41 -19.30 9.46
CA LEU A 237 12.99 -18.06 8.95
C LEU A 237 13.96 -17.43 9.97
N CYS A 238 13.64 -17.42 11.26
CA CYS A 238 14.53 -16.96 12.31
C CYS A 238 15.86 -17.73 12.31
N GLU A 239 15.79 -19.06 12.29
CA GLU A 239 16.97 -19.94 12.24
C GLU A 239 17.81 -19.69 10.99
N ARG A 240 17.15 -19.51 9.84
CA ARG A 240 17.82 -19.21 8.58
C ARG A 240 18.52 -17.85 8.60
N ILE A 241 17.92 -16.83 9.20
CA ILE A 241 18.54 -15.50 9.35
C ILE A 241 19.78 -15.60 10.24
N LEU A 242 19.67 -16.24 11.41
CA LEU A 242 20.80 -16.44 12.31
C LEU A 242 21.92 -17.26 11.65
N SER A 243 21.58 -18.34 10.93
CA SER A 243 22.55 -19.16 10.21
C SER A 243 23.28 -18.38 9.12
N LYS A 244 22.55 -17.58 8.32
CA LYS A 244 23.16 -16.72 7.29
C LYS A 244 24.07 -15.66 7.90
N LEU A 245 23.68 -15.08 9.03
CA LEU A 245 24.48 -14.07 9.72
C LEU A 245 25.77 -14.68 10.28
N ALA A 246 25.69 -15.85 10.91
CA ALA A 246 26.86 -16.58 11.40
C ALA A 246 27.84 -17.01 10.30
N LYS A 247 27.32 -17.40 9.12
CA LYS A 247 28.13 -17.81 7.96
C LYS A 247 28.65 -16.64 7.13
N GLY A 248 28.05 -15.46 7.26
CA GLY A 248 28.43 -14.28 6.49
C GLY A 248 29.76 -13.71 6.97
N SER A 249 30.79 -13.76 6.12
CA SER A 249 32.15 -13.31 6.48
C SER A 249 32.20 -11.87 6.99
N PHE A 250 31.38 -10.98 6.43
CA PHE A 250 31.24 -9.60 6.87
C PHE A 250 30.71 -9.50 8.31
N PHE A 251 29.62 -10.21 8.64
CA PHE A 251 29.04 -10.14 9.99
C PHE A 251 29.91 -10.84 11.03
N TYR A 252 30.46 -12.00 10.69
CA TYR A 252 31.33 -12.78 11.57
C TYR A 252 32.59 -12.01 11.97
N ARG A 253 33.32 -11.44 10.99
CA ARG A 253 34.54 -10.67 11.26
C ARG A 253 34.30 -9.44 12.13
N ASN A 254 33.14 -8.82 11.98
CA ASN A 254 32.77 -7.61 12.70
C ASN A 254 31.93 -7.89 13.97
N ARG A 255 31.73 -9.17 14.35
CA ARG A 255 30.94 -9.60 15.52
C ARG A 255 29.55 -8.96 15.58
N ILE A 256 28.90 -8.85 14.42
CA ILE A 256 27.52 -8.34 14.33
C ILE A 256 26.59 -9.48 14.72
N HIS A 257 25.63 -9.18 15.59
CA HIS A 257 24.61 -10.12 16.06
C HIS A 257 23.21 -9.50 15.91
N THR A 258 22.18 -10.34 15.97
CA THR A 258 20.79 -9.89 15.96
C THR A 258 19.95 -10.75 16.88
N SER A 259 18.98 -10.12 17.53
CA SER A 259 17.95 -10.80 18.30
C SER A 259 16.63 -10.74 17.54
N LEU A 260 15.81 -11.79 17.67
CA LEU A 260 14.51 -11.89 16.99
C LEU A 260 13.39 -12.29 17.96
N GLY A 261 12.21 -11.73 17.75
CA GLY A 261 10.98 -12.15 18.41
C GLY A 261 9.91 -12.48 17.38
N ALA A 262 9.26 -13.63 17.49
CA ALA A 262 8.22 -14.03 16.55
C ALA A 262 6.88 -14.32 17.24
N ALA A 263 5.78 -13.98 16.58
CA ALA A 263 4.42 -14.26 17.04
C ALA A 263 3.52 -14.60 15.86
N GLU A 264 2.60 -15.55 16.05
CA GLU A 264 1.52 -15.88 15.08
C GLU A 264 0.24 -15.15 15.49
N ILE A 265 -0.50 -14.60 14.52
CA ILE A 265 -1.79 -13.93 14.73
C ILE A 265 -2.79 -14.87 15.42
N GLN A 266 -3.53 -14.35 16.39
CA GLN A 266 -4.60 -15.05 17.07
C GLN A 266 -5.99 -14.59 16.60
N ALA A 267 -7.01 -15.41 16.82
CA ALA A 267 -8.37 -15.07 16.44
C ALA A 267 -8.84 -13.79 17.17
N GLY A 268 -9.38 -12.83 16.41
CA GLY A 268 -9.84 -11.54 16.94
C GLY A 268 -8.73 -10.54 17.27
N GLU A 269 -7.47 -10.89 17.05
CA GLU A 269 -6.34 -10.02 17.32
C GLU A 269 -6.15 -8.96 16.23
N ASN A 270 -5.75 -7.75 16.63
CA ASN A 270 -5.36 -6.69 15.70
C ASN A 270 -3.84 -6.64 15.50
N GLN A 271 -3.40 -5.80 14.57
CA GLN A 271 -1.99 -5.63 14.24
C GLN A 271 -1.10 -5.16 15.42
N ASP A 272 -1.65 -4.37 16.35
CA ASP A 272 -0.88 -3.77 17.45
C ASP A 272 -0.62 -4.83 18.52
N ASN A 273 -1.62 -5.67 18.82
CA ASN A 273 -1.46 -6.81 19.72
C ASN A 273 -0.44 -7.83 19.17
N LEU A 274 -0.49 -8.12 17.87
CA LEU A 274 0.46 -9.03 17.21
C LEU A 274 1.89 -8.49 17.32
N TYR A 275 2.08 -7.19 17.06
CA TYR A 275 3.37 -6.52 17.20
C TYR A 275 3.88 -6.58 18.63
N GLU A 276 3.04 -6.24 19.61
CA GLU A 276 3.42 -6.23 21.03
C GLU A 276 3.88 -7.62 21.51
N ARG A 277 3.25 -8.71 21.05
CA ARG A 277 3.69 -10.07 21.39
C ARG A 277 5.03 -10.43 20.74
N ALA A 278 5.24 -10.07 19.48
CA ALA A 278 6.52 -10.30 18.81
C ALA A 278 7.63 -9.47 19.46
N ASP A 279 7.38 -8.22 19.82
CA ASP A 279 8.32 -7.34 20.52
C ASP A 279 8.65 -7.84 21.94
N LYS A 280 7.65 -8.31 22.69
CA LYS A 280 7.89 -8.99 23.98
C LYS A 280 8.80 -10.21 23.83
N ALA A 281 8.62 -11.01 22.78
CA ALA A 281 9.51 -12.13 22.50
C ALA A 281 10.94 -11.63 22.15
N LEU A 282 11.07 -10.56 21.35
CA LEU A 282 12.36 -9.95 21.04
C LEU A 282 13.07 -9.46 22.32
N TYR A 283 12.34 -8.82 23.22
CA TYR A 283 12.86 -8.40 24.51
C TYR A 283 13.38 -9.59 25.33
N GLN A 284 12.66 -10.71 25.35
CA GLN A 284 13.12 -11.95 25.99
C GLN A 284 14.39 -12.52 25.35
N ALA A 285 14.53 -12.43 24.02
CA ALA A 285 15.74 -12.84 23.32
C ALA A 285 16.94 -11.97 23.73
N LYS A 286 16.75 -10.65 23.82
CA LYS A 286 17.77 -9.71 24.31
C LYS A 286 18.17 -10.00 25.76
N ALA A 287 17.20 -10.29 26.63
CA ALA A 287 17.43 -10.63 28.04
C ALA A 287 18.16 -11.97 28.22
N ALA A 288 17.96 -12.92 27.29
CA ALA A 288 18.58 -14.24 27.33
C ALA A 288 20.02 -14.28 26.78
N GLY A 289 20.67 -13.13 26.63
CA GLY A 289 22.05 -13.03 26.15
C GLY A 289 22.20 -12.65 24.68
N ARG A 290 21.13 -12.25 24.00
CA ARG A 290 21.13 -11.78 22.60
C ARG A 290 21.53 -12.87 21.59
N ASN A 291 21.70 -12.52 20.31
CA ASN A 291 22.10 -13.45 19.24
C ASN A 291 21.24 -14.72 19.17
N CYS A 292 19.94 -14.60 19.43
CA CYS A 292 19.00 -15.71 19.43
C CYS A 292 17.60 -15.24 19.07
N TYR A 293 16.66 -16.19 18.98
CA TYR A 293 15.25 -15.87 18.80
C TYR A 293 14.43 -16.36 20.00
N ARG A 294 13.25 -15.75 20.19
CA ARG A 294 12.18 -16.25 21.06
C ARG A 294 10.85 -16.20 20.32
N LEU A 295 9.96 -17.09 20.71
CA LEU A 295 8.60 -17.15 20.20
C LEU A 295 7.65 -16.65 21.28
N SER A 296 6.58 -15.94 20.88
CA SER A 296 5.53 -15.58 21.83
C SER A 296 4.85 -16.84 22.31
N LEU A 297 4.67 -16.99 23.62
CA LEU A 297 3.89 -18.09 24.19
C LEU A 297 2.44 -17.99 23.70
N GLN A 298 1.95 -19.03 23.03
CA GLN A 298 0.52 -19.15 22.74
C GLN A 298 -0.20 -19.39 24.07
N HIS A 299 -1.01 -18.43 24.54
CA HIS A 299 -1.98 -18.76 25.58
C HIS A 299 -3.06 -19.64 24.94
N PRO A 300 -3.36 -20.83 25.49
CA PRO A 300 -4.45 -21.63 24.97
C PRO A 300 -5.74 -20.83 25.13
N VAL A 301 -6.46 -20.68 24.02
CA VAL A 301 -7.83 -20.15 24.03
C VAL A 301 -8.60 -20.99 25.03
N LYS A 302 -9.04 -20.38 26.15
CA LYS A 302 -9.99 -21.04 27.04
C LYS A 302 -11.24 -21.29 26.21
N GLY A 303 -11.51 -22.58 25.95
CA GLY A 303 -12.74 -23.04 25.32
C GLY A 303 -13.96 -22.77 26.18
#